data_AF-A0A963FE30-F1
#
_entry.id   AF-A0A963FE30-F1
#
_cell.length_a   1.000
_cell.length_b   1.000
_cell.length_c   1.000
_cell.angle_alpha   90.00
_cell.angle_beta   90.00
_cell.angle_gamma   90.00
#
_symmetry.space_group_name_H-M   'P 1'
#
loop_
_entity.id
_entity.type
_entity.pdbx_description
1 polymer ?
#
loop_
_entity_poly.entity_id
_entity_poly.type
_entity_poly.pdbx_seq_one_letter_code
_entity_poly.pdbx_strand_id
1 'polypeptide(L)'
;MRTTNPIAALLGSSPFKPMQAHMRIVKECVSEVPGMFDALIAGNKDELKAHTDRIFEREQAADNLKNDLRAHLPKSLFMPVDRRDLLEILELQDTVANTAQDIAGLLMERDMTVPKEMAEPLSALVKRCVDTNDLAAKIIEELDELVEMGFRGKEASGVEDMTLQLNALEEETDKMGIALTRMLFAKEDDMKPVSVMFWYQLIQWIGDLADYAEKVGDRMRLLIAR
;
A
#
# COMPACT_ATOMS: atom_id res chain seq x y z
N MET A 1 21.35 31.92 24.50
CA MET A 1 20.49 30.82 24.96
C MET A 1 19.12 31.01 24.34
N ARG A 2 18.71 30.15 23.39
CA ARG A 2 17.36 30.18 22.83
C ARG A 2 16.42 29.59 23.88
N THR A 3 15.51 30.39 24.39
CA THR A 3 14.42 29.95 25.26
C THR A 3 13.46 29.09 24.45
N THR A 4 13.63 27.77 24.52
CA THR A 4 12.61 26.82 24.04
C THR A 4 11.40 26.95 24.95
N ASN A 5 10.32 27.52 24.41
CA ASN A 5 9.06 27.63 25.11
C ASN A 5 8.56 26.20 25.42
N PRO A 6 8.37 25.81 26.70
CA PRO A 6 8.02 24.44 27.08
C PRO A 6 6.73 23.94 26.43
N ILE A 7 5.80 24.86 26.15
CA ILE A 7 4.53 24.59 25.44
C ILE A 7 4.78 24.29 23.96
N ALA A 8 5.74 24.99 23.32
CA ALA A 8 6.12 24.72 21.93
C ALA A 8 6.91 23.40 21.78
N ALA A 9 7.59 22.94 22.84
CA ALA A 9 8.19 21.61 22.89
C ALA A 9 7.16 20.49 23.22
N LEU A 10 6.06 20.84 23.89
CA LEU A 10 4.89 19.97 24.13
C LEU A 10 3.99 19.84 22.88
N LEU A 11 4.01 20.83 21.99
CA LEU A 11 3.54 20.76 20.60
C LEU A 11 4.60 20.07 19.72
N GLY A 12 5.09 18.90 20.19
CA GLY A 12 6.01 18.05 19.45
C GLY A 12 5.53 17.86 18.01
N SER A 13 6.48 17.73 17.08
CA SER A 13 6.25 17.57 15.64
C SER A 13 4.99 16.75 15.36
N SER A 14 4.06 17.38 14.61
CA SER A 14 2.81 16.76 14.14
C SER A 14 3.03 15.29 13.77
N PRO A 15 2.24 14.34 14.32
CA PRO A 15 2.39 12.92 13.99
C PRO A 15 2.01 12.62 12.53
N PHE A 16 1.35 13.56 11.86
CA PHE A 16 0.85 13.40 10.49
C PHE A 16 1.98 13.44 9.45
N LYS A 17 3.01 14.28 9.64
CA LYS A 17 4.17 14.34 8.73
C LYS A 17 4.96 13.03 8.68
N PRO A 18 5.30 12.40 9.83
CA PRO A 18 5.85 11.06 9.82
C PRO A 18 4.93 10.01 9.18
N MET A 19 3.61 10.07 9.38
CA MET A 19 2.65 9.17 8.71
C MET A 19 2.67 9.32 7.19
N GLN A 20 2.71 10.55 6.68
CA GLN A 20 2.89 10.83 5.26
C GLN A 20 4.24 10.32 4.75
N ALA A 21 5.32 10.56 5.50
CA ALA A 21 6.64 10.05 5.15
C ALA A 21 6.67 8.52 5.07
N HIS A 22 6.00 7.84 5.99
CA HIS A 22 5.82 6.38 5.94
C HIS A 22 5.08 5.95 4.67
N MET A 23 3.94 6.56 4.38
CA MET A 23 3.17 6.25 3.17
C MET A 23 3.94 6.52 1.86
N ARG A 24 4.81 7.54 1.82
CA ARG A 24 5.69 7.79 0.67
C ARG A 24 6.68 6.63 0.44
N ILE A 25 7.27 6.09 1.51
CA ILE A 25 8.17 4.93 1.41
C ILE A 25 7.39 3.68 0.96
N VAL A 26 6.20 3.46 1.51
CA VAL A 26 5.30 2.37 1.09
C VAL A 26 4.97 2.49 -0.39
N LYS A 27 4.62 3.69 -0.86
CA LYS A 27 4.36 3.96 -2.28
C LYS A 27 5.58 3.64 -3.16
N GLU A 28 6.78 4.07 -2.74
CA GLU A 28 8.02 3.71 -3.44
C GLU A 28 8.22 2.19 -3.51
N CYS A 29 7.97 1.48 -2.42
CA CYS A 29 8.03 0.02 -2.37
C CYS A 29 7.10 -0.63 -3.41
N VAL A 30 5.81 -0.25 -3.40
CA VAL A 30 4.80 -0.80 -4.31
C VAL A 30 5.07 -0.43 -5.77
N SER A 31 5.67 0.73 -6.03
CA SER A 31 5.99 1.19 -7.39
C SER A 31 7.00 0.31 -8.13
N GLU A 32 7.74 -0.54 -7.41
CA GLU A 32 8.67 -1.52 -7.99
C GLU A 32 7.96 -2.77 -8.52
N VAL A 33 6.74 -3.07 -8.03
CA VAL A 33 5.99 -4.30 -8.33
C VAL A 33 5.69 -4.45 -9.84
N PRO A 34 5.27 -3.41 -10.59
CA PRO A 34 5.06 -3.52 -12.03
C PRO A 34 6.33 -3.92 -12.78
N GLY A 35 7.47 -3.29 -12.48
CA GLY A 35 8.75 -3.61 -13.12
C GLY A 35 9.24 -5.02 -12.77
N MET A 36 9.01 -5.46 -11.53
CA MET A 36 9.26 -6.84 -11.10
C MET A 36 8.47 -7.85 -11.95
N PHE A 37 7.17 -7.62 -12.16
CA PHE A 37 6.35 -8.51 -12.99
C PHE A 37 6.69 -8.41 -14.49
N ASP A 38 7.03 -7.23 -15.00
CA ASP A 38 7.51 -7.08 -16.38
C ASP A 38 8.81 -7.88 -16.60
N ALA A 39 9.74 -7.87 -15.63
CA ALA A 39 10.94 -8.70 -15.65
C ALA A 39 10.65 -10.20 -15.56
N LEU A 40 9.69 -10.60 -14.71
CA LEU A 40 9.22 -11.99 -14.62
C LEU A 40 8.65 -12.48 -15.96
N ILE A 41 7.80 -11.68 -16.60
CA ILE A 41 7.19 -11.99 -17.91
C ILE A 41 8.27 -12.12 -18.99
N ALA A 42 9.29 -11.24 -18.96
CA ALA A 42 10.41 -11.29 -19.89
C ALA A 42 11.41 -12.42 -19.61
N GLY A 43 11.30 -13.11 -18.46
CA GLY A 43 12.27 -14.10 -18.01
C GLY A 43 13.62 -13.49 -17.62
N ASN A 44 13.67 -12.20 -17.32
CA ASN A 44 14.89 -11.48 -16.96
C ASN A 44 15.13 -11.59 -15.44
N LYS A 45 15.93 -12.59 -15.05
CA LYS A 45 16.23 -12.89 -13.64
C LYS A 45 17.03 -11.80 -12.93
N ASP A 46 17.91 -11.10 -13.65
CA ASP A 46 18.75 -10.06 -13.06
C ASP A 46 17.91 -8.81 -12.73
N GLU A 47 17.04 -8.39 -13.63
CA GLU A 47 16.11 -7.28 -13.38
C GLU A 47 15.07 -7.66 -12.32
N LEU A 48 14.53 -8.89 -12.35
CA LEU A 48 13.63 -9.39 -11.32
C LEU A 48 14.28 -9.26 -9.94
N LYS A 49 15.53 -9.74 -9.81
CA LYS A 49 16.31 -9.62 -8.58
C LYS A 49 16.52 -8.16 -8.18
N ALA A 50 16.85 -7.29 -9.12
CA ALA A 50 17.10 -5.88 -8.82
C ALA A 50 15.84 -5.17 -8.28
N HIS A 51 14.66 -5.46 -8.83
CA HIS A 51 13.39 -4.97 -8.29
C HIS A 51 13.11 -5.54 -6.90
N THR A 52 13.30 -6.85 -6.70
CA THR A 52 13.11 -7.48 -5.39
C THR A 52 14.02 -6.88 -4.33
N ASP A 53 15.31 -6.67 -4.62
CA ASP A 53 16.25 -6.08 -3.66
C ASP A 53 15.80 -4.66 -3.24
N ARG A 54 15.26 -3.86 -4.17
CA ARG A 54 14.70 -2.53 -3.87
C ARG A 54 13.42 -2.60 -3.03
N ILE A 55 12.53 -3.56 -3.30
CA ILE A 55 11.33 -3.81 -2.48
C ILE A 55 11.72 -4.11 -1.04
N PHE A 56 12.69 -5.02 -0.82
CA PHE A 56 13.16 -5.37 0.51
C PHE A 56 13.81 -4.18 1.23
N GLU A 57 14.59 -3.36 0.52
CA GLU A 57 15.19 -2.14 1.09
C GLU A 57 14.11 -1.14 1.54
N ARG A 58 13.08 -0.93 0.72
CA ARG A 58 11.99 0.03 1.00
C ARG A 58 11.05 -0.46 2.09
N GLU A 59 10.69 -1.74 2.10
CA GLU A 59 9.92 -2.36 3.19
C GLU A 59 10.65 -2.20 4.52
N GLN A 60 11.96 -2.51 4.57
CA GLN A 60 12.72 -2.37 5.80
C GLN A 60 12.81 -0.90 6.26
N ALA A 61 12.87 0.05 5.34
CA ALA A 61 12.82 1.48 5.67
C ALA A 61 11.44 1.90 6.21
N ALA A 62 10.35 1.35 5.67
CA ALA A 62 8.99 1.58 6.15
C ALA A 62 8.83 1.04 7.58
N ASP A 63 9.22 -0.21 7.83
CA ASP A 63 9.13 -0.83 9.17
C ASP A 63 9.94 -0.06 10.22
N ASN A 64 11.14 0.42 9.87
CA ASN A 64 11.94 1.27 10.76
C ASN A 64 11.19 2.55 11.15
N LEU A 65 10.57 3.23 10.17
CA LEU A 65 9.80 4.45 10.43
C LEU A 65 8.50 4.17 11.19
N LYS A 66 7.82 3.05 10.90
CA LYS A 66 6.66 2.57 11.66
C LYS A 66 7.01 2.35 13.14
N ASN A 67 8.14 1.71 13.42
CA ASN A 67 8.59 1.45 14.78
C ASN A 67 8.97 2.75 15.52
N ASP A 68 9.65 3.68 14.85
CA ASP A 68 9.94 5.01 15.39
C ASP A 68 8.65 5.79 15.72
N LEU A 69 7.70 5.79 14.78
CA LEU A 69 6.38 6.38 14.95
C LEU A 69 5.65 5.82 16.17
N ARG A 70 5.59 4.50 16.30
CA ARG A 70 4.91 3.83 17.43
C ARG A 70 5.53 4.18 18.78
N ALA A 71 6.85 4.31 18.83
CA ALA A 71 7.60 4.64 20.04
C ALA A 71 7.36 6.10 20.48
N HIS A 72 7.24 7.02 19.52
CA HIS A 72 7.15 8.46 19.78
C HIS A 72 5.72 9.02 19.71
N LEU A 73 4.73 8.24 19.26
CA LEU A 73 3.35 8.70 19.14
C LEU A 73 2.76 9.04 20.52
N PRO A 74 2.41 10.31 20.80
CA PRO A 74 1.96 10.75 22.12
C PRO A 74 0.69 10.02 22.58
N LYS A 75 0.62 9.68 23.86
CA LYS A 75 -0.54 9.02 24.49
C LYS A 75 -1.70 9.99 24.86
N SER A 76 -1.60 11.28 24.52
CA SER A 76 -2.18 12.39 25.32
C SER A 76 -3.49 13.02 24.80
N LEU A 77 -4.21 13.62 25.77
CA LEU A 77 -5.51 14.30 25.84
C LEU A 77 -5.78 15.45 24.84
N PHE A 78 -4.80 15.86 24.02
CA PHE A 78 -4.89 17.06 23.15
C PHE A 78 -4.56 16.79 21.68
N MET A 79 -4.51 15.53 21.26
CA MET A 79 -4.39 15.19 19.84
C MET A 79 -5.74 15.44 19.15
N PRO A 80 -5.77 16.03 17.94
CA PRO A 80 -7.04 16.29 17.23
C PRO A 80 -7.70 15.00 16.72
N VAL A 81 -6.99 13.86 16.79
CA VAL A 81 -7.47 12.51 16.43
C VAL A 81 -7.12 11.50 17.53
N ASP A 82 -7.83 10.38 17.59
CA ASP A 82 -7.49 9.28 18.51
C ASP A 82 -6.21 8.59 18.05
N ARG A 83 -5.29 8.33 18.99
CA ARG A 83 -4.05 7.58 18.76
C ARG A 83 -4.30 6.22 18.11
N ARG A 84 -5.40 5.55 18.47
CA ARG A 84 -5.77 4.24 17.92
C ARG A 84 -6.03 4.31 16.43
N ASP A 85 -6.76 5.33 15.98
CA ASP A 85 -7.05 5.48 14.55
C ASP A 85 -5.77 5.70 13.74
N LEU A 86 -4.82 6.50 14.24
CA LEU A 86 -3.53 6.69 13.59
C LEU A 86 -2.70 5.40 13.53
N LEU A 87 -2.69 4.62 14.61
CA LEU A 87 -1.98 3.34 14.64
C LEU A 87 -2.61 2.30 13.70
N GLU A 88 -3.94 2.32 13.55
CA GLU A 88 -4.67 1.45 12.63
C GLU A 88 -4.37 1.84 11.18
N ILE A 89 -4.34 3.14 10.85
CA ILE A 89 -3.90 3.61 9.53
C ILE A 89 -2.45 3.20 9.27
N LEU A 90 -1.55 3.41 10.24
CA LEU A 90 -0.13 3.08 10.11
C LEU A 90 0.08 1.59 9.84
N GLU A 91 -0.66 0.73 10.53
CA GLU A 91 -0.61 -0.71 10.29
C GLU A 91 -1.08 -1.07 8.89
N LEU A 92 -2.19 -0.50 8.42
CA LEU A 92 -2.68 -0.75 7.07
C LEU A 92 -1.68 -0.30 5.99
N GLN A 93 -1.06 0.87 6.15
CA GLN A 93 -0.01 1.33 5.24
C GLN A 93 1.18 0.36 5.20
N ASP A 94 1.59 -0.17 6.34
CA ASP A 94 2.74 -1.07 6.41
C ASP A 94 2.44 -2.44 5.81
N THR A 95 1.23 -2.96 6.04
CA THR A 95 0.78 -4.23 5.45
C THR A 95 0.85 -4.21 3.92
N VAL A 96 0.63 -3.05 3.28
CA VAL A 96 0.83 -2.89 1.83
C VAL A 96 2.29 -3.20 1.43
N ALA A 97 3.27 -2.61 2.14
CA ALA A 97 4.68 -2.83 1.84
C ALA A 97 5.11 -4.28 2.14
N ASN A 98 4.63 -4.86 3.25
CA ASN A 98 4.87 -6.27 3.57
C ASN A 98 4.31 -7.19 2.48
N THR A 99 3.11 -6.90 1.96
CA THR A 99 2.50 -7.70 0.87
C THR A 99 3.36 -7.64 -0.39
N ALA A 100 3.91 -6.48 -0.75
CA ALA A 100 4.84 -6.36 -1.87
C ALA A 100 6.13 -7.19 -1.64
N GLN A 101 6.66 -7.18 -0.42
CA GLN A 101 7.80 -8.01 -0.04
C GLN A 101 7.50 -9.51 -0.09
N ASP A 102 6.32 -9.96 0.35
CA ASP A 102 5.90 -11.36 0.30
C ASP A 102 5.81 -11.87 -1.14
N ILE A 103 5.23 -11.06 -2.05
CA ILE A 103 5.20 -11.34 -3.49
C ILE A 103 6.63 -11.48 -4.02
N ALA A 104 7.48 -10.50 -3.72
CA ALA A 104 8.86 -10.48 -4.21
C ALA A 104 9.68 -11.67 -3.69
N GLY A 105 9.55 -12.01 -2.41
CA GLY A 105 10.20 -13.15 -1.78
C GLY A 105 9.79 -14.46 -2.43
N LEU A 106 8.49 -14.67 -2.68
CA LEU A 106 8.00 -15.87 -3.36
C LEU A 106 8.60 -16.01 -4.77
N LEU A 107 8.62 -14.94 -5.56
CA LEU A 107 9.14 -14.96 -6.93
C LEU A 107 10.66 -15.18 -6.99
N MET A 108 11.40 -14.83 -5.94
CA MET A 108 12.83 -15.11 -5.83
C MET A 108 13.13 -16.55 -5.41
N GLU A 109 12.37 -17.09 -4.46
CA GLU A 109 12.57 -18.44 -3.92
C GLU A 109 12.04 -19.52 -4.86
N ARG A 110 11.06 -19.19 -5.71
CA ARG A 110 10.40 -20.14 -6.60
C ARG A 110 10.48 -19.68 -8.05
N ASP A 111 11.00 -20.56 -8.91
CA ASP A 111 10.96 -20.35 -10.36
C ASP A 111 9.50 -20.41 -10.85
N MET A 112 8.93 -19.23 -11.07
CA MET A 112 7.56 -19.04 -11.52
C MET A 112 7.58 -18.56 -12.97
N THR A 113 6.89 -19.29 -13.85
CA THR A 113 6.71 -18.90 -15.25
C THR A 113 5.29 -18.44 -15.47
N VAL A 114 5.13 -17.26 -16.06
CA VAL A 114 3.83 -16.68 -16.41
C VAL A 114 3.30 -17.39 -17.67
N PRO A 115 2.10 -18.01 -17.63
CA PRO A 115 1.44 -18.48 -18.85
C PRO A 115 1.25 -17.34 -19.84
N LYS A 116 1.54 -17.57 -21.13
CA LYS A 116 1.58 -16.49 -22.15
C LYS A 116 0.27 -15.70 -22.22
N GLU A 117 -0.85 -16.40 -22.12
CA GLU A 117 -2.19 -15.82 -22.18
C GLU A 117 -2.50 -14.95 -20.94
N MET A 118 -1.82 -15.17 -19.82
CA MET A 118 -2.01 -14.41 -18.58
C MET A 118 -1.12 -13.16 -18.51
N ALA A 119 -0.08 -13.03 -19.34
CA ALA A 119 0.93 -11.98 -19.18
C ALA A 119 0.37 -10.55 -19.24
N GLU A 120 -0.44 -10.25 -20.25
CA GLU A 120 -1.04 -8.91 -20.41
C GLU A 120 -2.10 -8.63 -19.31
N PRO A 121 -3.08 -9.53 -19.05
CA PRO A 121 -4.03 -9.34 -17.94
C PRO A 121 -3.35 -9.20 -16.57
N LEU A 122 -2.27 -9.95 -16.32
CA LEU A 122 -1.48 -9.85 -15.08
C LEU A 122 -0.81 -8.47 -14.97
N SER A 123 -0.11 -8.01 -16.00
CA SER A 123 0.53 -6.68 -16.00
C SER A 123 -0.52 -5.56 -15.81
N ALA A 124 -1.69 -5.70 -16.43
CA ALA A 124 -2.80 -4.76 -16.26
C ALA A 124 -3.33 -4.73 -14.81
N LEU A 125 -3.56 -5.91 -14.21
CA LEU A 125 -4.00 -6.02 -12.82
C LEU A 125 -2.98 -5.37 -11.87
N VAL A 126 -1.71 -5.75 -11.99
CA VAL A 126 -0.63 -5.22 -11.15
C VAL A 126 -0.57 -3.70 -11.23
N LYS A 127 -0.59 -3.13 -12.44
CA LYS A 127 -0.59 -1.66 -12.63
C LYS A 127 -1.78 -1.01 -11.96
N ARG A 128 -2.98 -1.59 -12.09
CA ARG A 128 -4.17 -1.03 -11.47
C ARG A 128 -4.14 -1.10 -9.94
N CYS A 129 -3.58 -2.16 -9.36
CA CYS A 129 -3.35 -2.24 -7.91
C CYS A 129 -2.36 -1.16 -7.44
N VAL A 130 -1.32 -0.85 -8.22
CA VAL A 130 -0.41 0.27 -7.93
C VAL A 130 -1.10 1.62 -8.06
N ASP A 131 -1.94 1.84 -9.07
CA ASP A 131 -2.73 3.08 -9.22
C ASP A 131 -3.64 3.33 -8.01
N THR A 132 -4.20 2.25 -7.44
CA THR A 132 -5.03 2.30 -6.23
C THR A 132 -4.19 2.74 -5.02
N ASN A 133 -2.98 2.19 -4.86
CA ASN A 133 -2.02 2.61 -3.83
C ASN A 133 -1.57 4.07 -3.97
N ASP A 134 -1.38 4.53 -5.20
CA ASP A 134 -1.04 5.91 -5.50
C ASP A 134 -2.13 6.89 -5.07
N LEU A 135 -3.40 6.50 -5.21
CA LEU A 135 -4.53 7.30 -4.74
C LEU A 135 -4.64 7.29 -3.21
N ALA A 136 -4.44 6.13 -2.56
CA ALA A 136 -4.38 6.06 -1.10
C ALA A 136 -3.26 6.94 -0.53
N ALA A 137 -2.10 6.98 -1.19
CA ALA A 137 -1.00 7.87 -0.81
C ALA A 137 -1.40 9.34 -0.88
N LYS A 138 -2.10 9.76 -1.96
CA LYS A 138 -2.63 11.13 -2.08
C LYS A 138 -3.60 11.47 -0.96
N ILE A 139 -4.50 10.55 -0.59
CA ILE A 139 -5.42 10.76 0.54
C ILE A 139 -4.65 11.01 1.84
N ILE A 140 -3.57 10.28 2.10
CA ILE A 140 -2.72 10.49 3.28
C ILE A 140 -1.97 11.83 3.23
N GLU A 141 -1.59 12.32 2.05
CA GLU A 141 -0.97 13.64 1.91
C GLU A 141 -1.90 14.78 2.38
N GLU A 142 -3.22 14.63 2.27
CA GLU A 142 -4.17 15.64 2.74
C GLU A 142 -4.30 15.73 4.27
N LEU A 143 -3.68 14.81 5.02
CA LEU A 143 -3.88 14.70 6.47
C LEU A 143 -3.46 15.94 7.26
N ASP A 144 -2.37 16.63 6.86
CA ASP A 144 -1.95 17.88 7.49
C ASP A 144 -2.99 19.00 7.25
N GLU A 145 -3.50 19.14 6.02
CA GLU A 145 -4.50 20.16 5.67
C GLU A 145 -5.84 19.91 6.37
N LEU A 146 -6.29 18.65 6.44
CA LEU A 146 -7.49 18.26 7.18
C LEU A 146 -7.40 18.67 8.65
N VAL A 147 -6.23 18.50 9.27
CA VAL A 147 -6.03 18.86 10.67
C VAL A 147 -6.06 20.38 10.87
N GLU A 148 -5.43 21.14 9.98
CA GLU A 148 -5.43 22.60 10.03
C GLU A 148 -6.85 23.17 9.91
N MET A 149 -7.69 22.52 9.10
CA MET A 149 -9.08 22.92 8.87
C MET A 149 -10.08 22.27 9.85
N GLY A 150 -9.60 21.44 10.78
CA GLY A 150 -10.43 20.79 11.79
C GLY A 150 -11.41 19.76 11.22
N PHE A 151 -10.99 19.02 10.18
CA PHE A 151 -11.73 17.94 9.51
C PHE A 151 -13.08 18.38 8.91
N ARG A 152 -13.15 19.63 8.43
CA ARG A 152 -14.37 20.21 7.87
C ARG A 152 -14.07 21.01 6.61
N GLY A 153 -15.12 21.36 5.88
CA GLY A 153 -15.01 22.22 4.71
C GLY A 153 -14.69 21.47 3.44
N LYS A 154 -14.07 22.17 2.50
CA LYS A 154 -13.87 21.67 1.13
C LYS A 154 -12.84 20.54 1.08
N GLU A 155 -11.87 20.60 1.97
CA GLU A 155 -10.75 19.66 2.12
C GLU A 155 -11.28 18.28 2.56
N ALA A 156 -12.20 18.28 3.54
CA ALA A 156 -12.90 17.07 3.98
C ALA A 156 -13.73 16.44 2.85
N SER A 157 -14.51 17.24 2.11
CA SER A 157 -15.26 16.74 0.95
C SER A 157 -14.34 16.22 -0.16
N GLY A 158 -13.18 16.86 -0.38
CA GLY A 158 -12.20 16.39 -1.35
C GLY A 158 -11.65 15.00 -1.01
N VAL A 159 -11.37 14.74 0.27
CA VAL A 159 -10.92 13.41 0.72
C VAL A 159 -12.05 12.38 0.62
N GLU A 160 -13.30 12.75 0.94
CA GLU A 160 -14.45 11.85 0.71
C GLU A 160 -14.59 11.46 -0.77
N ASP A 161 -14.47 12.43 -1.69
CA ASP A 161 -14.51 12.19 -3.14
C ASP A 161 -13.35 11.29 -3.60
N MET A 162 -12.17 11.42 -3.00
CA MET A 162 -11.02 10.56 -3.29
C MET A 162 -11.23 9.14 -2.76
N THR A 163 -11.79 8.96 -1.56
CA THR A 163 -12.15 7.63 -1.06
C THR A 163 -13.19 6.96 -1.97
N LEU A 164 -14.20 7.69 -2.47
CA LEU A 164 -15.15 7.13 -3.43
C LEU A 164 -14.47 6.66 -4.74
N GLN A 165 -13.49 7.41 -5.23
CA GLN A 165 -12.68 7.00 -6.38
C GLN A 165 -11.82 5.78 -6.07
N LEU A 166 -11.27 5.69 -4.85
CA LEU A 166 -10.46 4.57 -4.40
C LEU A 166 -11.27 3.26 -4.37
N ASN A 167 -12.48 3.28 -3.82
CA ASN A 167 -13.35 2.11 -3.80
C ASN A 167 -13.78 1.69 -5.21
N ALA A 168 -13.95 2.64 -6.14
CA ALA A 168 -14.22 2.31 -7.54
C ALA A 168 -13.03 1.65 -8.25
N LEU A 169 -11.79 2.06 -7.93
CA LEU A 169 -10.58 1.42 -8.45
C LEU A 169 -10.41 0.01 -7.87
N GLU A 170 -10.64 -0.17 -6.56
CA GLU A 170 -10.61 -1.47 -5.90
C GLU A 170 -11.62 -2.43 -6.55
N GLU A 171 -12.87 -2.00 -6.77
CA GLU A 171 -13.89 -2.83 -7.42
C GLU A 171 -13.48 -3.25 -8.85
N GLU A 172 -12.71 -2.42 -9.55
CA GLU A 172 -12.14 -2.76 -10.84
C GLU A 172 -11.00 -3.79 -10.70
N THR A 173 -10.09 -3.62 -9.74
CA THR A 173 -9.03 -4.60 -9.47
C THR A 173 -9.60 -5.97 -9.12
N ASP A 174 -10.68 -6.02 -8.35
CA ASP A 174 -11.37 -7.24 -7.96
C ASP A 174 -11.92 -7.98 -9.18
N LYS A 175 -12.58 -7.25 -10.10
CA LYS A 175 -13.08 -7.81 -11.36
C LYS A 175 -11.94 -8.35 -12.23
N MET A 176 -10.81 -7.64 -12.28
CA MET A 176 -9.62 -8.05 -13.02
C MET A 176 -8.98 -9.31 -12.40
N GLY A 177 -8.87 -9.36 -11.08
CA GLY A 177 -8.36 -10.52 -10.32
C GLY A 177 -9.22 -11.76 -10.54
N ILE A 178 -10.55 -11.63 -10.49
CA ILE A 178 -11.50 -12.71 -10.80
C ILE A 178 -11.33 -13.20 -12.24
N ALA A 179 -11.18 -12.29 -13.20
CA ALA A 179 -10.98 -12.65 -14.60
C ALA A 179 -9.66 -13.42 -14.80
N LEU A 180 -8.57 -12.96 -14.20
CA LEU A 180 -7.27 -13.61 -14.25
C LEU A 180 -7.29 -15.00 -13.58
N THR A 181 -7.96 -15.11 -12.44
CA THR A 181 -8.21 -16.37 -11.71
C THR A 181 -8.95 -17.38 -12.59
N ARG A 182 -9.98 -16.95 -13.33
CA ARG A 182 -10.70 -17.82 -14.29
C ARG A 182 -9.81 -18.29 -15.44
N MET A 183 -8.89 -17.45 -15.90
CA MET A 183 -7.93 -17.84 -16.94
C MET A 183 -6.95 -18.89 -16.42
N LEU A 184 -6.46 -18.75 -15.18
CA LEU A 184 -5.64 -19.76 -14.52
C LEU A 184 -6.41 -21.09 -14.36
N PHE A 185 -7.67 -21.03 -13.90
CA PHE A 185 -8.53 -22.20 -13.73
C PHE A 185 -8.66 -23.03 -15.02
N ALA A 186 -8.78 -22.36 -16.17
CA ALA A 186 -8.87 -23.04 -17.47
C ALA A 186 -7.56 -23.71 -17.92
N LYS A 187 -6.45 -23.50 -17.20
CA LYS A 187 -5.09 -23.96 -17.55
C LYS A 187 -4.48 -24.89 -16.50
N GLU A 188 -5.19 -25.19 -15.41
CA GLU A 188 -4.62 -25.96 -14.29
C GLU A 188 -4.09 -27.32 -14.72
N ASP A 189 -4.82 -28.01 -15.62
CA ASP A 189 -4.45 -29.34 -16.13
C ASP A 189 -3.15 -29.34 -16.94
N ASP A 190 -2.75 -28.18 -17.49
CA ASP A 190 -1.50 -27.99 -18.24
C ASP A 190 -0.30 -27.62 -17.35
N MET A 191 -0.53 -27.44 -16.04
CA MET A 191 0.43 -26.91 -15.09
C MET A 191 0.73 -27.90 -13.96
N LYS A 192 1.88 -27.74 -13.30
CA LYS A 192 2.17 -28.49 -12.07
C LYS A 192 1.20 -28.01 -10.98
N PRO A 193 0.49 -28.90 -10.26
CA PRO A 193 -0.51 -28.50 -9.26
C PRO A 193 0.03 -27.53 -8.20
N VAL A 194 1.27 -27.72 -7.76
CA VAL A 194 1.91 -26.80 -6.80
C VAL A 194 2.11 -25.41 -7.40
N SER A 195 2.46 -25.30 -8.70
CA SER A 195 2.59 -23.99 -9.36
C SER A 195 1.23 -23.30 -9.54
N VAL A 196 0.16 -24.07 -9.79
CA VAL A 196 -1.21 -23.53 -9.81
C VAL A 196 -1.57 -22.90 -8.47
N MET A 197 -1.34 -23.61 -7.37
CA MET A 197 -1.64 -23.09 -6.03
C MET A 197 -0.88 -21.78 -5.71
N PHE A 198 0.40 -21.70 -6.07
CA PHE A 198 1.17 -20.47 -5.88
C PHE A 198 0.75 -19.34 -6.81
N TRP A 199 0.21 -19.64 -7.99
CA TRP A 199 -0.40 -18.62 -8.85
C TRP A 199 -1.69 -18.08 -8.26
N TYR A 200 -2.55 -18.91 -7.67
CA TYR A 200 -3.71 -18.42 -6.91
C TYR A 200 -3.30 -17.51 -5.76
N GLN A 201 -2.29 -17.91 -4.99
CA GLN A 201 -1.75 -17.10 -3.90
C GLN A 201 -1.21 -15.76 -4.40
N LEU A 202 -0.44 -15.75 -5.48
CA LEU A 202 0.10 -14.53 -6.08
C LEU A 202 -1.02 -13.60 -6.57
N ILE A 203 -2.03 -14.13 -7.26
CA ILE A 203 -3.16 -13.31 -7.75
C ILE A 203 -3.89 -12.68 -6.55
N GLN A 204 -4.10 -13.45 -5.49
CA GLN A 204 -4.68 -12.93 -4.24
C GLN A 204 -3.83 -11.81 -3.66
N TRP A 205 -2.53 -12.02 -3.45
CA TRP A 205 -1.65 -10.99 -2.88
C TRP A 205 -1.54 -9.73 -3.74
N ILE A 206 -1.59 -9.85 -5.07
CA ILE A 206 -1.65 -8.68 -5.95
C ILE A 206 -2.94 -7.88 -5.71
N GLY A 207 -4.08 -8.56 -5.57
CA GLY A 207 -5.35 -7.93 -5.20
C GLY A 207 -5.31 -7.30 -3.81
N ASP A 208 -4.68 -7.98 -2.84
CA ASP A 208 -4.54 -7.50 -1.46
C ASP A 208 -3.79 -6.14 -1.39
N LEU A 209 -2.88 -5.84 -2.34
CA LEU A 209 -2.27 -4.51 -2.44
C LEU A 209 -3.32 -3.40 -2.62
N ALA A 210 -4.36 -3.63 -3.42
CA ALA A 210 -5.44 -2.67 -3.66
C ALA A 210 -6.43 -2.63 -2.49
N ASP A 211 -6.80 -3.79 -1.94
CA ASP A 211 -7.71 -3.90 -0.77
C ASP A 211 -7.14 -3.20 0.47
N TYR A 212 -5.84 -3.38 0.77
CA TYR A 212 -5.22 -2.64 1.88
C TYR A 212 -5.13 -1.13 1.62
N ALA A 213 -4.90 -0.72 0.37
CA ALA A 213 -4.94 0.69 -0.01
C ALA A 213 -6.33 1.28 0.19
N GLU A 214 -7.39 0.58 -0.22
CA GLU A 214 -8.79 0.97 0.01
C GLU A 214 -9.07 1.15 1.50
N LYS A 215 -8.68 0.17 2.33
CA LYS A 215 -8.82 0.25 3.79
C LYS A 215 -8.12 1.46 4.40
N VAL A 216 -6.97 1.88 3.89
CA VAL A 216 -6.32 3.14 4.32
C VAL A 216 -7.23 4.33 4.07
N GLY A 217 -7.83 4.43 2.87
CA GLY A 217 -8.78 5.49 2.51
C GLY A 217 -10.05 5.47 3.35
N ASP A 218 -10.59 4.28 3.63
CA ASP A 218 -11.76 4.11 4.48
C ASP A 218 -11.51 4.55 5.93
N ARG A 219 -10.33 4.24 6.47
CA ARG A 219 -9.94 4.74 7.81
C ARG A 219 -9.78 6.25 7.85
N MET A 220 -9.28 6.85 6.77
CA MET A 220 -9.20 8.31 6.64
C MET A 220 -10.59 8.93 6.60
N ARG A 221 -11.54 8.34 5.87
CA ARG A 221 -12.94 8.79 5.88
C ARG A 221 -13.58 8.70 7.27
N LEU A 222 -13.31 7.65 8.03
CA LEU A 222 -13.79 7.51 9.40
C LEU A 222 -13.19 8.56 10.35
N LEU A 223 -11.97 9.03 10.10
CA LEU A 223 -11.39 10.15 10.85
C LEU A 223 -12.14 11.46 10.59
N ILE A 224 -12.55 11.71 9.34
CA ILE A 224 -13.28 12.92 8.94
C ILE A 224 -14.70 12.94 9.49
N ALA A 225 -15.38 11.80 9.54
CA ALA A 225 -16.78 11.70 9.94
C ALA A 225 -17.06 11.94 11.45
N ARG A 226 -16.08 12.42 12.23
CA ARG A 226 -16.16 12.62 13.69
C ARG A 226 -16.55 14.03 14.13
#